data_AF-A0AAD6FHD8-F1
#
_entry.id   AF-A0AAD6FHD8-F1
#
_cell.length_a   1.000
_cell.length_b   1.000
_cell.length_c   1.000
_cell.angle_alpha   90.00
_cell.angle_beta   90.00
_cell.angle_gamma   90.00
#
_symmetry.space_group_name_H-M   'P 1'
#
loop_
_entity.id
_entity.type
_entity.pdbx_description
1 polymer ?
#
loop_
_entity_poly.entity_id
_entity_poly.type
_entity_poly.pdbx_seq_one_letter_code
_entity_poly.pdbx_strand_id
1 'polypeptide(L)'
;MLACPSLSFLEEYDKYGIRIRVKFHSSTQLHELTAYHQSGGERSVSTMLYLMALQELNRCPFRVVDEINQGMDPVNERRVFDIVVRTACKETTSQYFFITRIFTCPSLSFLEEYDKYGIRIRVKFHSSTQLHELTAYHQSGGERSVSTMLYLMALQELNRCPFRVVDEINQGMDPVNERRVFDIVVRTACKETTSQYFFITRIFSTLMR
;
A
#
# COMPACT_ATOMS: atom_id res chain seq x y z
N MET A 1 -15.80 16.93 -20.77
CA MET A 1 -16.99 16.26 -20.21
C MET A 1 -17.02 14.84 -20.76
N LEU A 2 -15.99 14.06 -20.42
CA LEU A 2 -16.01 12.63 -20.65
C LEU A 2 -16.65 12.03 -19.41
N ALA A 3 -17.87 11.52 -19.59
CA ALA A 3 -18.59 10.82 -18.55
C ALA A 3 -17.69 9.71 -17.96
N CYS A 4 -17.65 9.65 -16.63
CA CYS A 4 -17.19 8.46 -15.92
C CYS A 4 -17.85 7.24 -16.58
N PRO A 5 -17.10 6.28 -17.14
CA PRO A 5 -17.72 5.17 -17.84
C PRO A 5 -18.60 4.41 -16.84
N SER A 6 -19.80 4.05 -17.28
CA SER A 6 -20.74 3.24 -16.52
C SER A 6 -20.06 1.97 -15.99
N LEU A 7 -20.54 1.44 -14.86
CA LEU A 7 -20.08 0.20 -14.21
C LEU A 7 -19.97 -1.01 -15.17
N SER A 8 -20.51 -0.93 -16.39
CA SER A 8 -20.30 -1.89 -17.49
C SER A 8 -18.83 -2.05 -17.92
N PHE A 9 -17.94 -1.09 -17.62
CA PHE A 9 -16.49 -1.24 -17.87
C PHE A 9 -15.79 -2.19 -16.88
N LEU A 10 -16.47 -2.60 -15.79
CA LEU A 10 -15.91 -3.52 -14.81
C LEU A 10 -15.73 -4.94 -15.36
N GLU A 11 -16.49 -5.33 -16.39
CA GLU A 11 -16.44 -6.69 -16.95
C GLU A 11 -15.17 -7.01 -17.76
N GLU A 12 -14.33 -6.01 -18.06
CA GLU A 12 -13.11 -6.20 -18.86
C GLU A 12 -11.80 -6.22 -18.06
N TYR A 13 -11.82 -5.97 -16.75
CA TYR A 13 -10.58 -5.91 -15.94
C TYR A 13 -9.79 -7.22 -15.96
N ASP A 14 -10.47 -8.36 -16.07
CA ASP A 14 -9.82 -9.69 -16.17
C ASP A 14 -8.89 -9.82 -17.40
N LYS A 15 -9.03 -8.93 -18.40
CA LYS A 15 -8.19 -8.90 -19.60
C LYS A 15 -6.87 -8.13 -19.40
N TYR A 16 -6.75 -7.36 -18.32
CA TYR A 16 -5.60 -6.47 -18.06
C TYR A 16 -4.89 -6.89 -16.77
N GLY A 17 -3.60 -7.19 -16.86
CA GLY A 17 -2.82 -7.56 -15.69
C GLY A 17 -1.32 -7.63 -15.95
N ILE A 18 -0.52 -7.52 -14.88
CA ILE A 18 0.93 -7.65 -14.92
C ILE A 18 1.29 -8.99 -14.28
N ARG A 19 2.00 -9.85 -15.03
CA ARG A 19 2.55 -11.11 -14.52
C ARG A 19 4.02 -10.93 -14.19
N ILE A 20 4.36 -11.00 -12.91
CA ILE A 20 5.74 -10.95 -12.43
C ILE A 20 6.32 -12.35 -12.51
N ARG A 21 7.48 -12.51 -13.15
CA ARG A 21 8.22 -13.77 -13.17
C ARG A 21 9.51 -13.65 -12.37
N VAL A 22 9.81 -14.66 -11.55
CA VAL A 22 10.90 -14.67 -10.58
C VAL A 22 11.73 -15.94 -10.67
N LYS A 23 13.00 -15.82 -10.30
CA LYS A 23 13.97 -16.92 -10.23
C LYS A 23 14.93 -16.65 -9.07
N PHE A 24 14.87 -17.48 -8.03
CA PHE A 24 15.68 -17.32 -6.81
C PHE A 24 16.98 -18.14 -6.82
N HIS A 25 17.03 -19.20 -7.61
CA HIS A 25 18.19 -20.08 -7.71
C HIS A 25 18.62 -20.23 -9.17
N SER A 26 19.92 -20.31 -9.43
CA SER A 26 20.46 -20.46 -10.79
C SER A 26 19.97 -21.74 -11.48
N SER A 27 19.74 -22.81 -10.70
CA SER A 27 19.26 -24.11 -11.16
C SER A 27 17.77 -24.17 -11.47
N THR A 28 16.96 -23.21 -10.99
CA THR A 28 15.50 -23.23 -11.22
C THR A 28 15.13 -22.49 -12.51
N GLN A 29 13.96 -22.81 -13.05
CA GLN A 29 13.41 -22.08 -14.18
C GLN A 29 12.76 -20.77 -13.72
N LEU A 30 12.52 -19.88 -14.67
CA LEU A 30 11.81 -18.63 -14.42
C LEU A 30 10.31 -18.92 -14.26
N HIS A 31 9.79 -18.84 -13.04
CA HIS A 31 8.40 -19.12 -12.73
C HIS A 31 7.59 -17.84 -12.54
N GLU A 32 6.30 -17.89 -12.85
CA GLU A 32 5.38 -16.81 -12.47
C GLU A 32 5.25 -16.75 -10.94
N LEU A 33 5.17 -15.55 -10.40
CA LEU A 33 5.04 -15.29 -8.96
C LEU A 33 3.66 -15.75 -8.49
N THR A 34 3.59 -16.94 -7.90
CA THR A 34 2.36 -17.60 -7.49
C THR A 34 2.49 -18.16 -6.07
N ALA A 35 1.37 -18.33 -5.38
CA ALA A 35 1.37 -18.94 -4.05
C ALA A 35 1.80 -20.42 -4.06
N TYR A 36 1.79 -21.07 -5.23
CA TYR A 36 2.10 -22.49 -5.38
C TYR A 36 3.60 -22.79 -5.51
N HIS A 37 4.37 -21.83 -6.02
CA HIS A 37 5.80 -22.03 -6.32
C HIS A 37 6.74 -21.28 -5.39
N GLN A 38 6.25 -20.25 -4.70
CA GLN A 38 7.07 -19.40 -3.83
C GLN A 38 6.52 -19.34 -2.42
N SER A 39 7.43 -19.25 -1.45
CA SER A 39 7.09 -18.96 -0.06
C SER A 39 6.44 -17.58 0.09
N GLY A 40 5.75 -17.36 1.23
CA GLY A 40 5.19 -16.05 1.56
C GLY A 40 6.24 -14.94 1.56
N GLY A 41 7.42 -15.19 2.14
CA GLY A 41 8.53 -14.25 2.18
C GLY A 41 9.10 -13.92 0.80
N GLU A 42 9.33 -14.91 -0.06
CA GLU A 42 9.78 -14.70 -1.44
C GLU A 42 8.80 -13.84 -2.25
N ARG A 43 7.50 -14.05 -2.03
CA ARG A 43 6.45 -13.24 -2.64
C ARG A 43 6.48 -11.80 -2.14
N SER A 44 6.56 -11.59 -0.83
CA SER A 44 6.65 -10.25 -0.25
C SER A 44 7.88 -9.50 -0.74
N VAL A 45 9.06 -10.13 -0.73
CA VAL A 45 10.32 -9.51 -1.22
C VAL A 45 10.22 -9.16 -2.70
N SER A 46 9.69 -10.06 -3.54
CA SER A 46 9.58 -9.81 -4.98
C SER A 46 8.62 -8.67 -5.31
N THR A 47 7.45 -8.65 -4.66
CA THR A 47 6.48 -7.56 -4.80
C THR A 47 7.09 -6.24 -4.35
N MET A 48 7.80 -6.23 -3.22
CA MET A 48 8.40 -5.01 -2.72
C MET A 48 9.50 -4.48 -3.65
N LEU A 49 10.40 -5.34 -4.14
CA LEU A 49 11.42 -4.93 -5.12
C LEU A 49 10.80 -4.36 -6.40
N TYR A 50 9.70 -4.97 -6.87
CA TYR A 50 8.95 -4.44 -8.00
C TYR A 50 8.36 -3.06 -7.71
N LEU A 51 7.72 -2.87 -6.56
CA LEU A 51 7.17 -1.59 -6.12
C LEU A 51 8.25 -0.52 -5.99
N MET A 52 9.41 -0.86 -5.44
CA MET A 52 10.54 0.05 -5.33
C MET A 52 11.07 0.49 -6.69
N ALA A 53 11.23 -0.45 -7.63
CA ALA A 53 11.64 -0.14 -8.99
C ALA A 53 10.64 0.80 -9.69
N LEU A 54 9.34 0.58 -9.50
CA LEU A 54 8.30 1.49 -10.00
C LEU A 54 8.37 2.88 -9.35
N GLN A 55 8.71 2.95 -8.07
CA GLN A 55 8.85 4.23 -7.38
C GLN A 55 9.98 5.07 -7.98
N GLU A 56 11.11 4.48 -8.35
CA GLU A 56 12.23 5.21 -8.96
C GLU A 56 11.88 5.87 -10.31
N LEU A 57 10.91 5.32 -11.04
CA LEU A 57 10.42 5.88 -12.31
C LEU A 57 9.53 7.12 -12.13
N ASN A 58 9.05 7.37 -10.91
CA ASN A 58 8.13 8.46 -10.61
C ASN A 58 8.84 9.64 -9.94
N ARG A 59 8.51 10.87 -10.33
CA ARG A 59 8.84 12.06 -9.54
C ARG A 59 7.59 12.56 -8.84
N CYS A 60 7.60 12.55 -7.52
CA CYS A 60 6.51 13.05 -6.67
C CYS A 60 7.09 13.85 -5.50
N PRO A 61 6.34 14.75 -4.85
CA PRO A 61 6.88 15.52 -3.73
C PRO A 61 7.09 14.64 -2.49
N PHE A 62 6.24 13.65 -2.26
CA PHE A 62 6.43 12.64 -1.22
C PHE A 62 5.85 11.27 -1.60
N ARG A 63 6.28 10.23 -0.90
CA ARG A 63 5.85 8.84 -1.06
C ARG A 63 5.37 8.31 0.26
N VAL A 64 4.33 7.49 0.22
CA VAL A 64 3.83 6.77 1.38
C VAL A 64 4.01 5.28 1.15
N VAL A 65 4.53 4.61 2.16
CA VAL A 65 4.92 3.22 2.13
C VAL A 65 4.29 2.56 3.34
N ASP A 66 3.33 1.66 3.11
CA ASP A 66 2.54 1.02 4.18
C ASP A 66 2.89 -0.47 4.33
N GLU A 67 2.93 -0.96 5.57
CA GLU A 67 3.07 -2.39 5.97
C GLU A 67 4.16 -3.19 5.23
N ILE A 68 5.26 -2.54 4.83
CA ILE A 68 6.33 -3.15 4.01
C ILE A 68 6.99 -4.36 4.62
N ASN A 69 6.91 -4.53 5.92
CA ASN A 69 7.58 -5.60 6.65
C ASN A 69 6.69 -6.82 6.91
N GLN A 70 5.42 -6.83 6.47
CA GLN A 70 4.53 -7.96 6.77
C GLN A 70 4.78 -9.20 5.92
N GLY A 71 4.75 -10.37 6.56
CA GLY A 71 4.84 -11.67 5.89
C GLY A 71 6.25 -12.10 5.49
N MET A 72 7.30 -11.46 6.05
CA MET A 72 8.70 -11.83 5.86
C MET A 72 9.32 -12.35 7.15
N ASP A 73 10.35 -13.19 7.02
CA ASP A 73 11.22 -13.51 8.15
C ASP A 73 12.11 -12.30 8.52
N PRO A 74 12.69 -12.28 9.73
CA PRO A 74 13.49 -11.14 10.19
C PRO A 74 14.70 -10.80 9.30
N VAL A 75 15.27 -11.77 8.58
CA VAL A 75 16.44 -11.55 7.71
C VAL A 75 16.02 -10.81 6.44
N ASN A 76 14.94 -11.24 5.82
CA ASN A 76 14.39 -10.61 4.62
C ASN A 76 13.77 -9.25 4.92
N GLU A 77 13.07 -9.12 6.05
CA GLU A 77 12.56 -7.83 6.54
C GLU A 77 13.70 -6.80 6.65
N ARG A 78 14.81 -7.18 7.29
CA ARG A 78 15.98 -6.29 7.42
C ARG A 78 16.56 -5.89 6.08
N ARG A 79 16.74 -6.84 5.16
CA ARG A 79 17.31 -6.56 3.83
C ARG A 79 16.41 -5.61 3.02
N VAL A 80 15.11 -5.85 3.03
CA VAL A 80 14.14 -4.99 2.35
C VAL A 80 14.15 -3.60 2.96
N PHE A 81 14.15 -3.50 4.29
CA PHE A 81 14.21 -2.23 4.99
C PHE A 81 15.50 -1.45 4.66
N ASP A 82 16.66 -2.11 4.65
CA ASP A 82 17.93 -1.48 4.29
C ASP A 82 17.89 -0.91 2.86
N ILE A 83 17.29 -1.62 1.91
CA ILE A 83 17.13 -1.16 0.52
C ILE A 83 16.19 0.05 0.47
N VAL A 84 15.09 0.01 1.20
CA VAL A 84 14.11 1.10 1.33
C VAL A 84 14.75 2.37 1.89
N VAL A 85 15.45 2.27 3.02
CA VAL A 85 16.13 3.42 3.64
C VAL A 85 17.20 3.98 2.72
N ARG A 86 18.04 3.13 2.12
CA ARG A 86 19.04 3.58 1.14
C ARG A 86 18.42 4.32 -0.03
N THR A 87 17.25 3.88 -0.48
CA THR A 87 16.52 4.54 -1.57
C THR A 87 15.95 5.88 -1.12
N ALA A 88 15.36 5.94 0.07
CA ALA A 88 14.81 7.16 0.66
C ALA A 88 15.87 8.22 1.04
N CYS A 89 17.11 7.80 1.28
CA CYS A 89 18.21 8.70 1.64
C CYS A 89 19.04 9.18 0.43
N LYS A 90 18.67 8.84 -0.81
CA LYS A 90 19.37 9.37 -2.00
C LYS A 90 19.09 10.88 -2.15
N GLU A 91 20.10 11.66 -2.52
CA GLU A 91 20.05 13.14 -2.57
C GLU A 91 18.92 13.74 -3.42
N THR A 92 18.42 12.98 -4.41
CA THR A 92 17.39 13.45 -5.36
C THR A 92 16.01 12.82 -5.13
N THR A 93 15.80 12.19 -3.97
CA THR A 93 14.56 11.47 -3.69
C THR A 93 13.54 12.29 -2.92
N SER A 94 12.28 12.01 -3.24
CA SER A 94 11.10 12.55 -2.57
C SER A 94 11.09 12.19 -1.08
N GLN A 95 10.38 12.97 -0.26
CA GLN A 95 10.18 12.61 1.14
C GLN A 95 9.44 11.27 1.28
N TYR A 96 9.89 10.38 2.17
CA TYR A 96 9.23 9.10 2.44
C TYR A 96 8.47 9.13 3.78
N PHE A 97 7.24 8.65 3.77
CA PHE A 97 6.44 8.37 4.96
C PHE A 97 6.26 6.86 5.09
N PHE A 98 6.80 6.28 6.14
CA PHE A 98 6.59 4.88 6.49
C PHE A 98 5.41 4.78 7.44
N ILE A 99 4.36 4.09 7.01
CA ILE A 99 3.25 3.68 7.85
C ILE A 99 3.49 2.20 8.14
N THR A 100 3.82 1.87 9.38
CA THR A 100 3.92 0.46 9.79
C THR A 100 3.44 0.36 11.23
N ARG A 101 2.83 -0.77 11.56
CA ARG A 101 2.30 -0.99 12.91
C ARG A 101 3.37 -1.19 13.96
N ILE A 102 4.62 -1.49 13.59
CA ILE A 102 5.75 -1.59 14.52
C ILE A 102 7.06 -1.84 13.71
N PHE A 103 8.12 -1.09 14.02
CA PHE A 103 9.50 -1.50 13.72
C PHE A 103 10.08 -2.25 14.92
N THR A 104 9.73 -3.53 15.11
CA THR A 104 10.45 -4.39 16.05
C THR A 104 11.67 -4.97 15.34
N CYS A 105 12.56 -4.10 14.86
CA CYS A 105 13.90 -4.50 14.49
C CYS A 105 14.90 -3.82 15.44
N PRO A 106 15.20 -4.42 16.61
CA PRO A 106 16.06 -3.82 17.63
C PRO A 106 17.53 -3.66 17.21
N SER A 107 17.89 -4.00 15.98
CA SER A 107 19.28 -4.07 15.51
C SER A 107 19.70 -2.93 14.58
N LEU A 108 18.83 -1.94 14.38
CA LEU A 108 19.14 -0.72 13.63
C LEU A 108 19.29 0.44 14.62
N SER A 109 20.53 0.75 14.99
CA SER A 109 20.91 1.87 15.86
C SER A 109 20.46 3.25 15.35
N PHE A 110 19.92 3.33 14.13
CA PHE A 110 19.33 4.53 13.54
C PHE A 110 17.89 4.82 14.01
N LEU A 111 17.23 3.91 14.74
CA LEU A 111 15.83 4.08 15.14
C LEU A 111 15.61 4.99 16.36
N GLU A 112 16.64 5.27 17.16
CA GLU A 112 16.49 6.03 18.42
C GLU A 112 15.97 7.48 18.23
N GLU A 113 16.09 8.05 17.02
CA GLU A 113 15.56 9.39 16.71
C GLU A 113 14.14 9.38 16.13
N TYR A 114 13.66 8.25 15.60
CA TYR A 114 12.37 8.19 14.90
C TYR A 114 11.16 8.28 15.84
N ASP A 115 11.29 7.83 17.09
CA ASP A 115 10.22 7.97 18.10
C ASP A 115 9.84 9.44 18.39
N LYS A 116 10.70 10.40 18.01
CA LYS A 116 10.45 11.84 18.17
C LYS A 116 9.61 12.43 17.04
N TYR A 117 9.48 11.75 15.90
CA TYR A 117 8.83 12.26 14.70
C TYR A 117 7.74 11.27 14.24
N GLY A 118 6.48 11.67 14.36
CA GLY A 118 5.36 10.82 13.95
C GLY A 118 4.08 11.61 13.75
N ILE A 119 3.19 11.06 12.92
CA ILE A 119 1.85 11.61 12.68
C ILE A 119 0.87 10.82 13.53
N ARG A 120 0.15 11.53 14.42
CA ARG A 120 -0.92 10.94 15.23
C ARG A 120 -2.26 11.25 14.60
N ILE A 121 -2.88 10.22 14.03
CA ILE A 121 -4.23 10.33 13.46
C ILE A 121 -5.23 10.33 14.61
N ARG A 122 -6.09 11.34 14.66
CA ARG A 122 -7.18 11.42 15.64
C ARG A 122 -8.52 11.26 14.93
N VAL A 123 -9.39 10.44 15.49
CA VAL A 123 -10.66 10.03 14.87
C VAL A 123 -11.83 10.17 15.83
N LYS A 124 -13.01 10.42 15.26
CA LYS A 124 -14.28 10.51 15.96
C LYS A 124 -15.37 9.91 15.07
N PHE A 125 -15.86 8.74 15.44
CA PHE A 125 -16.86 8.01 14.66
C PHE A 125 -18.31 8.35 15.05
N HIS A 126 -18.51 8.84 16.28
CA HIS A 126 -19.84 9.19 16.78
C HIS A 126 -19.83 10.62 17.31
N SER A 127 -20.94 11.35 17.13
CA SER A 127 -21.08 12.74 17.60
C SER A 127 -20.93 12.86 19.13
N SER A 128 -21.36 11.83 19.87
CA SER A 128 -21.27 11.74 21.33
C SER A 128 -19.89 11.34 21.86
N THR A 129 -19.02 10.76 21.04
CA THR A 129 -17.67 10.35 21.47
C THR A 129 -16.69 11.52 21.39
N GLN A 130 -15.67 11.49 22.25
CA GLN A 130 -14.57 12.45 22.15
C GLN A 130 -13.64 12.10 20.98
N LEU A 131 -12.79 13.05 20.62
CA LEU A 131 -11.75 12.84 19.60
C LEU A 131 -10.63 11.99 20.23
N HIS A 132 -10.48 10.74 19.77
CA HIS A 132 -9.46 9.82 20.28
C HIS A 132 -8.34 9.63 19.28
N GLU A 133 -7.13 9.38 19.77
CA GLU A 133 -6.04 8.91 18.93
C GLU A 133 -6.39 7.52 18.37
N LEU A 134 -6.05 7.29 17.10
CA LEU A 134 -6.33 6.04 16.41
C LEU A 134 -5.46 4.93 17.02
N THR A 135 -6.06 4.10 17.86
CA THR A 135 -5.39 3.06 18.64
C THR A 135 -6.16 1.75 18.60
N ALA A 136 -5.46 0.63 18.79
CA ALA A 136 -6.10 -0.68 18.89
C ALA A 136 -7.04 -0.80 20.11
N TYR A 137 -6.86 0.05 21.12
CA TYR A 137 -7.63 0.02 22.36
C TYR A 137 -9.00 0.71 22.24
N HIS A 138 -9.11 1.73 21.38
CA HIS A 138 -10.33 2.54 21.27
C HIS A 138 -11.14 2.28 20.00
N GLN A 139 -10.54 1.64 18.98
CA GLN A 139 -11.18 1.41 17.70
C GLN A 139 -11.07 -0.04 17.27
N SER A 140 -12.12 -0.50 16.59
CA SER A 140 -12.13 -1.81 15.94
C SER A 140 -11.10 -1.89 14.80
N GLY A 141 -10.76 -3.12 14.38
CA GLY A 141 -9.89 -3.34 13.23
C GLY A 141 -10.38 -2.64 11.96
N GLY A 142 -11.68 -2.73 11.66
CA GLY A 142 -12.29 -2.09 10.50
C GLY A 142 -12.25 -0.57 10.55
N GLU A 143 -12.55 0.05 11.70
CA GLU A 143 -12.44 1.50 11.90
C GLU A 143 -11.01 2.00 11.67
N ARG A 144 -10.02 1.23 12.12
CA ARG A 144 -8.60 1.54 11.90
C ARG A 144 -8.23 1.46 10.44
N SER A 145 -8.59 0.38 9.75
CA SER A 145 -8.32 0.23 8.31
C SER A 145 -8.96 1.35 7.49
N VAL A 146 -10.24 1.66 7.74
CA VAL A 146 -10.96 2.74 7.03
C VAL A 146 -10.31 4.10 7.28
N SER A 147 -9.93 4.41 8.53
CA SER A 147 -9.30 5.68 8.87
C SER A 147 -7.94 5.86 8.20
N THR A 148 -7.10 4.84 8.25
CA THR A 148 -5.79 4.84 7.58
C THR A 148 -5.97 5.02 6.07
N MET A 149 -6.92 4.31 5.47
CA MET A 149 -7.17 4.40 4.03
C MET A 149 -7.68 5.77 3.61
N LEU A 150 -8.64 6.36 4.35
CA LEU A 150 -9.11 7.73 4.09
C LEU A 150 -7.98 8.76 4.19
N TYR A 151 -7.10 8.61 5.20
CA TYR A 151 -5.92 9.46 5.36
C TYR A 151 -4.96 9.32 4.16
N LEU A 152 -4.66 8.08 3.74
CA LEU A 152 -3.84 7.80 2.57
C LEU A 152 -4.42 8.37 1.29
N MET A 153 -5.73 8.26 1.07
CA MET A 153 -6.40 8.84 -0.10
C MET A 153 -6.32 10.37 -0.12
N ALA A 154 -6.52 11.02 1.04
CA ALA A 154 -6.38 12.47 1.15
C ALA A 154 -4.94 12.92 0.81
N LEU A 155 -3.93 12.18 1.27
CA LEU A 155 -2.54 12.44 0.91
C LEU A 155 -2.26 12.22 -0.58
N GLN A 156 -2.91 11.24 -1.21
CA GLN A 156 -2.75 11.00 -2.63
C GLN A 156 -3.25 12.19 -3.47
N GLU A 157 -4.36 12.83 -3.11
CA GLU A 157 -4.89 14.00 -3.84
C GLU A 157 -3.92 15.19 -3.87
N LEU A 158 -3.02 15.30 -2.88
CA LEU A 158 -2.01 16.36 -2.81
C LEU A 158 -0.80 16.12 -3.72
N ASN A 159 -0.63 14.90 -4.23
CA ASN A 159 0.50 14.52 -5.07
C ASN A 159 0.13 14.56 -6.55
N ARG A 160 0.98 15.14 -7.40
CA ARG A 160 0.93 14.92 -8.85
C ARG A 160 1.98 13.88 -9.22
N CYS A 161 1.54 12.68 -9.58
CA CYS A 161 2.39 11.60 -10.08
C CYS A 161 1.80 11.05 -11.40
N PRO A 162 2.59 10.41 -12.28
CA PRO A 162 2.05 9.88 -13.53
C PRO A 162 1.22 8.61 -13.32
N PHE A 163 1.53 7.82 -12.29
CA PHE A 163 0.70 6.71 -11.82
C PHE A 163 0.78 6.53 -10.29
N ARG A 164 -0.19 5.81 -9.73
CA ARG A 164 -0.32 5.49 -8.30
C ARG A 164 -0.46 3.99 -8.14
N VAL A 165 0.15 3.46 -7.09
CA VAL A 165 0.00 2.05 -6.73
C VAL A 165 -0.67 1.99 -5.36
N VAL A 166 -1.72 1.18 -5.27
CA VAL A 166 -2.49 0.96 -4.05
C VAL A 166 -2.46 -0.54 -3.77
N ASP A 167 -1.90 -0.93 -2.63
CA ASP A 167 -1.78 -2.34 -2.23
C ASP A 167 -2.71 -2.66 -1.05
N GLU A 168 -3.19 -3.91 -1.00
CA GLU A 168 -3.97 -4.52 0.10
C GLU A 168 -5.11 -3.64 0.66
N ILE A 169 -5.78 -2.90 -0.22
CA ILE A 169 -6.82 -1.90 0.09
C ILE A 169 -7.98 -2.45 0.93
N ASN A 170 -8.16 -3.76 0.96
CA ASN A 170 -9.30 -4.45 1.53
C ASN A 170 -8.96 -5.38 2.70
N GLN A 171 -7.74 -5.36 3.22
CA GLN A 171 -7.42 -6.20 4.39
C GLN A 171 -7.95 -5.61 5.71
N GLY A 172 -8.62 -6.45 6.48
CA GLY A 172 -9.05 -6.13 7.85
C GLY A 172 -10.34 -5.31 7.95
N MET A 173 -11.13 -5.23 6.88
CA MET A 173 -12.45 -4.57 6.86
C MET A 173 -13.58 -5.60 6.70
N ASP A 174 -14.76 -5.26 7.21
CA ASP A 174 -15.99 -5.97 6.86
C ASP A 174 -16.43 -5.63 5.42
N PRO A 175 -17.29 -6.45 4.78
CA PRO A 175 -17.70 -6.24 3.40
C PRO A 175 -18.38 -4.89 3.10
N VAL A 176 -19.04 -4.28 4.11
CA VAL A 176 -19.73 -3.00 3.92
C VAL A 176 -18.71 -1.87 3.83
N ASN A 177 -17.74 -1.85 4.73
CA ASN A 177 -16.67 -0.87 4.75
C ASN A 177 -15.72 -1.04 3.55
N GLU A 178 -15.41 -2.28 3.19
CA GLU A 178 -14.64 -2.61 1.98
C GLU A 178 -15.29 -2.02 0.73
N ARG A 179 -16.60 -2.22 0.54
CA ARG A 179 -17.33 -1.69 -0.63
C ARG A 179 -17.35 -0.16 -0.66
N ARG A 180 -17.56 0.49 0.48
CA ARG A 180 -17.54 1.96 0.59
C ARG A 180 -16.17 2.54 0.24
N VAL A 181 -15.10 1.95 0.77
CA VAL A 181 -13.73 2.38 0.48
C VAL A 181 -13.43 2.19 -1.01
N PHE A 182 -13.79 1.04 -1.57
CA PHE A 182 -13.61 0.77 -2.99
C PHE A 182 -14.35 1.77 -3.88
N ASP A 183 -15.60 2.09 -3.56
CA ASP A 183 -16.38 3.10 -4.30
C ASP A 183 -15.69 4.48 -4.29
N ILE A 184 -15.15 4.91 -3.13
CA ILE A 184 -14.41 6.18 -3.02
C ILE A 184 -13.15 6.13 -3.88
N VAL A 185 -12.44 5.02 -3.86
CA VAL A 185 -11.20 4.80 -4.60
C VAL A 185 -11.44 4.83 -6.10
N VAL A 186 -12.43 4.09 -6.59
CA VAL A 186 -12.81 4.07 -8.02
C VAL A 186 -13.26 5.44 -8.46
N ARG A 187 -14.13 6.12 -7.70
CA ARG A 187 -14.56 7.48 -8.01
C ARG A 187 -13.39 8.45 -8.09
N THR A 188 -12.41 8.30 -7.19
CA THR A 188 -11.21 9.13 -7.18
C THR A 188 -10.33 8.81 -8.39
N ALA A 189 -10.14 7.54 -8.71
CA ALA A 189 -9.36 7.12 -9.88
C ALA A 189 -9.98 7.57 -11.21
N CYS A 190 -11.31 7.67 -11.28
CA CYS A 190 -12.05 8.06 -12.49
C CYS A 190 -12.33 9.57 -12.64
N LYS A 191 -11.82 10.45 -11.76
CA LYS A 191 -11.99 11.91 -11.94
C LYS A 191 -11.26 12.39 -13.20
N GLU A 192 -11.77 13.43 -13.87
CA GLU A 192 -11.05 14.02 -15.00
C GLU A 192 -9.66 14.51 -14.53
N THR A 193 -8.59 14.24 -15.29
CA THR A 193 -7.17 14.61 -15.01
C THR A 193 -6.42 13.82 -13.94
N THR A 194 -6.91 12.65 -13.53
CA THR A 194 -6.20 11.78 -12.56
C THR A 194 -5.14 10.91 -13.21
N SER A 195 -4.12 10.59 -12.42
CA SER A 195 -3.06 9.65 -12.73
C SER A 195 -3.59 8.22 -12.90
N GLN A 196 -2.87 7.37 -13.63
CA GLN A 196 -3.21 5.94 -13.72
C GLN A 196 -3.12 5.26 -12.34
N TYR A 197 -4.09 4.41 -11.97
CA TYR A 197 -4.06 3.64 -10.73
C TYR A 197 -3.75 2.16 -11.01
N PHE A 198 -2.83 1.59 -10.23
CA PHE A 198 -2.54 0.16 -10.16
C PHE A 198 -3.02 -0.34 -8.80
N PHE A 199 -3.98 -1.26 -8.83
CA PHE A 199 -4.45 -1.94 -7.62
C PHE A 199 -3.74 -3.29 -7.52
N ILE A 200 -3.04 -3.49 -6.41
CA ILE A 200 -2.46 -4.77 -6.04
C ILE A 200 -3.33 -5.30 -4.91
N THR A 201 -4.09 -6.35 -5.20
CA THR A 201 -4.87 -7.04 -4.17
C THR A 201 -5.01 -8.50 -4.57
N ARG A 202 -5.05 -9.37 -3.56
CA ARG A 202 -5.27 -10.81 -3.74
C ARG A 202 -6.74 -11.16 -3.99
N ILE A 203 -7.67 -10.20 -3.83
CA ILE A 203 -9.11 -10.44 -3.76
C ILE A 203 -9.88 -9.51 -4.72
N PHE A 204 -9.40 -9.34 -5.96
CA PHE A 204 -10.11 -8.51 -6.94
C PHE A 204 -11.51 -9.07 -7.29
N SER A 205 -11.70 -10.39 -7.20
CA SER A 205 -12.93 -11.07 -7.64
C SER A 205 -14.15 -10.85 -6.73
N THR A 206 -13.96 -10.51 -5.45
CA THR A 206 -15.07 -10.26 -4.52
C THR A 206 -15.55 -8.81 -4.58
N LEU A 207 -14.67 -7.88 -4.93
CA LEU A 207 -14.96 -6.44 -5.04
C LEU A 207 -15.77 -6.07 -6.30
N MET A 208 -15.65 -6.88 -7.36
CA MET A 208 -16.31 -6.66 -8.64
C MET A 208 -17.72 -7.31 -8.73
N ARG A 209 -18.20 -7.96 -7.67
CA ARG A 209 -19.55 -8.54 -7.56
C ARG A 209 -20.44 -7.70 -6.64
#